data_AF-A0A2D5CTV6-F1
#
_entry.id   AF-A0A2D5CTV6-F1
#
_cell.length_a   1.000
_cell.length_b   1.000
_cell.length_c   1.000
_cell.angle_alpha   90.00
_cell.angle_beta   90.00
_cell.angle_gamma   90.00
#
_symmetry.space_group_name_H-M   'P 1'
#
loop_
_entity.id
_entity.type
_entity.pdbx_description
1 polymer ?
#
loop_
_entity_poly.entity_id
_entity_poly.type
_entity_poly.pdbx_seq_one_letter_code
_entity_poly.pdbx_strand_id
1 'polypeptide(L)'
;MLSSEKIYRLRSFSFGATGLICMLYALLVVFTGQPDPMPWWLPGSVGLLSAVLIFSKFHRADPVSVQQATDELFKRNAAIAHRFGFWSALLLYPFFGFLIATGVISLTLAFPIMGTLTAAAYLLSFAILSEWPSAG
;
A
#
# COMPACT_ATOMS: atom_id res chain seq x y z
N MET A 1 20.13 -20.35 -5.83
CA MET A 1 18.83 -20.15 -6.53
C MET A 1 17.86 -19.47 -5.59
N LEU A 2 17.48 -18.24 -5.92
CA LEU A 2 16.46 -17.49 -5.19
C LEU A 2 15.10 -17.97 -5.69
N SER A 3 14.41 -18.80 -4.92
CA SER A 3 13.08 -19.31 -5.32
C SER A 3 12.10 -18.14 -5.49
N SER A 4 11.25 -18.22 -6.52
CA SER A 4 10.15 -17.29 -6.79
C SER A 4 9.28 -17.01 -5.56
N GLU A 5 9.07 -18.04 -4.73
CA GLU A 5 8.34 -17.95 -3.47
C GLU A 5 8.95 -16.93 -2.49
N LYS A 6 10.29 -16.83 -2.42
CA LYS A 6 10.96 -15.87 -1.54
C LYS A 6 10.77 -14.43 -2.03
N ILE A 7 10.76 -14.23 -3.35
CA ILE A 7 10.53 -12.91 -3.96
C ILE A 7 9.09 -12.48 -3.70
N TYR A 8 8.16 -13.40 -3.94
CA TYR A 8 6.74 -13.23 -3.72
C TYR A 8 6.43 -12.88 -2.25
N ARG A 9 6.90 -13.68 -1.29
CA ARG A 9 6.68 -13.43 0.16
C ARG A 9 7.27 -12.10 0.61
N LEU A 10 8.50 -11.79 0.18
CA LEU A 10 9.12 -10.52 0.54
C LEU A 10 8.31 -9.34 0.03
N ARG A 11 7.84 -9.39 -1.22
CA ARG A 11 7.00 -8.33 -1.80
C ARG A 11 5.69 -8.18 -1.03
N SER A 12 4.99 -9.29 -0.79
CA SER A 12 3.72 -9.28 -0.04
C SER A 12 3.91 -8.68 1.36
N PHE A 13 4.91 -9.17 2.10
CA PHE A 13 5.24 -8.67 3.43
C PHE A 13 5.62 -7.19 3.43
N SER A 14 6.46 -6.76 2.47
CA SER A 14 6.90 -5.36 2.36
C SER A 14 5.72 -4.44 2.06
N PHE A 15 4.83 -4.83 1.14
CA PHE A 15 3.62 -4.06 0.84
C PHE A 15 2.65 -4.05 2.02
N GLY A 16 2.43 -5.19 2.67
CA GLY A 16 1.58 -5.29 3.86
C GLY A 16 2.08 -4.39 4.99
N ALA A 17 3.37 -4.46 5.32
CA ALA A 17 3.98 -3.63 6.37
C ALA A 17 3.89 -2.13 6.05
N THR A 18 4.25 -1.71 4.83
CA THR A 18 4.11 -0.31 4.41
C THR A 18 2.65 0.14 4.44
N GLY A 19 1.73 -0.68 3.93
CA GLY A 19 0.29 -0.40 3.92
C GLY A 19 -0.29 -0.25 5.31
N LEU A 20 0.14 -1.08 6.28
CA LEU A 20 -0.27 -0.97 7.68
C LEU A 20 0.24 0.32 8.32
N ILE A 21 1.46 0.76 8.02
CA ILE A 21 1.99 2.03 8.52
C ILE A 21 1.21 3.21 7.94
N CYS A 22 0.87 3.17 6.64
CA CYS A 22 0.02 4.18 6.03
C CYS A 22 -1.38 4.21 6.68
N MET A 23 -1.99 3.05 6.90
CA MET A 23 -3.29 2.95 7.57
C MET A 23 -3.22 3.46 9.01
N LEU A 24 -2.17 3.11 9.75
CA LEU A 24 -1.94 3.59 11.11
C LEU A 24 -1.76 5.12 11.13
N TYR A 25 -1.04 5.70 10.16
CA TYR A 25 -0.94 7.16 10.02
C TYR A 25 -2.32 7.79 9.94
N ALA A 26 -3.16 7.32 9.01
CA ALA A 26 -4.50 7.84 8.81
C ALA A 26 -5.36 7.75 10.08
N LEU A 27 -5.35 6.59 10.74
CA LEU A 27 -6.08 6.39 11.99
C LEU A 27 -5.60 7.33 13.09
N LEU A 28 -4.28 7.50 13.24
CA LEU A 28 -3.72 8.41 14.23
C LEU A 28 -4.14 9.86 13.97
N VAL A 29 -4.16 10.33 12.72
CA VAL A 29 -4.63 11.70 12.41
C VAL A 29 -6.10 11.86 12.82
N VAL A 30 -6.93 10.86 12.54
CA VAL A 30 -8.36 10.88 12.90
C VAL A 30 -8.55 10.93 14.42
N PHE A 31 -7.81 10.13 15.19
CA PHE A 31 -7.99 10.04 16.65
C PHE A 31 -7.32 11.16 17.44
N THR A 32 -6.19 11.67 16.96
CA THR A 32 -5.45 12.73 17.66
C THR A 32 -5.90 14.13 17.24
N GLY A 33 -6.52 14.27 16.07
CA GLY A 33 -6.81 15.58 15.48
C GLY A 33 -5.56 16.37 15.10
N GLN A 34 -4.39 15.72 15.04
CA GLN A 34 -3.13 16.32 14.64
C GLN A 34 -2.73 15.82 13.24
N PRO A 35 -2.25 16.71 12.35
CA PRO A 35 -1.86 16.31 10.99
C PRO A 35 -0.55 15.49 10.96
N ASP A 36 0.25 15.58 12.01
CA ASP A 36 1.58 14.99 12.19
C ASP A 36 1.67 14.11 13.46
N PRO A 37 0.77 13.11 13.61
CA PRO A 37 0.73 12.30 14.82
C PRO A 37 1.93 11.35 14.96
N MET A 38 2.66 11.17 13.86
CA MET A 38 3.95 10.51 13.81
C MET A 38 4.87 11.25 12.83
N PRO A 39 6.19 11.01 12.84
CA PRO A 39 7.10 11.69 11.94
C PRO A 39 6.63 11.56 10.48
N TRP A 40 6.38 12.70 9.83
CA TRP A 40 5.81 12.79 8.49
C TRP A 40 6.59 12.01 7.42
N TRP A 41 7.89 11.80 7.64
CA TRP A 41 8.77 11.05 6.74
C TRP A 41 8.64 9.52 6.89
N LEU A 42 7.97 9.02 7.94
CA LEU A 42 7.95 7.58 8.24
C LEU A 42 7.24 6.76 7.15
N PRO A 43 5.99 7.08 6.71
CA PRO A 43 5.34 6.31 5.65
C PRO A 43 6.16 6.29 4.35
N GLY A 44 6.71 7.44 3.96
CA GLY A 44 7.51 7.59 2.75
C GLY A 44 8.82 6.81 2.82
N SER A 45 9.53 6.87 3.94
CA SER A 45 10.82 6.18 4.13
C SER A 45 10.65 4.67 4.15
N VAL A 46 9.58 4.17 4.79
CA VAL A 46 9.29 2.73 4.79
C VAL A 46 8.86 2.25 3.42
N GLY A 47 8.07 3.05 2.68
CA GLY A 47 7.75 2.75 1.28
C GLY A 47 8.99 2.69 0.38
N LEU A 48 9.91 3.65 0.55
CA LEU A 48 11.18 3.66 -0.19
C LEU A 48 12.05 2.45 0.16
N LEU A 49 12.16 2.11 1.45
CA LEU A 49 12.90 0.93 1.90
C LEU A 49 12.30 -0.35 1.30
N SER A 50 10.98 -0.51 1.34
CA SER A 50 10.26 -1.61 0.69
C SER A 50 10.59 -1.70 -0.80
N ALA A 51 10.56 -0.57 -1.52
CA ALA A 51 10.89 -0.52 -2.94
C ALA A 51 12.35 -0.95 -3.20
N VAL A 52 13.30 -0.46 -2.41
CA VAL A 52 14.73 -0.83 -2.52
C VAL A 52 14.94 -2.31 -2.24
N LEU A 53 14.29 -2.87 -1.22
CA LEU A 53 14.39 -4.29 -0.87
C LEU A 53 13.83 -5.19 -1.97
N ILE A 54 12.66 -4.86 -2.51
CA ILE A 54 12.03 -5.59 -3.61
C ILE A 54 12.94 -5.50 -4.84
N PHE A 55 13.33 -4.30 -5.25
CA PHE A 55 14.17 -4.07 -6.43
C PHE A 55 15.50 -4.82 -6.33
N SER A 56 16.18 -4.73 -5.20
CA SER A 56 17.46 -5.43 -4.97
C SER A 56 17.32 -6.94 -5.09
N LYS A 57 16.17 -7.50 -4.69
CA LYS A 57 15.91 -8.94 -4.75
C LYS A 57 15.57 -9.41 -6.16
N PHE A 58 14.80 -8.61 -6.90
CA PHE A 58 14.56 -8.84 -8.33
C PHE A 58 15.86 -8.77 -9.14
N HIS A 59 16.72 -7.78 -8.87
CA HIS A 59 17.98 -7.62 -9.59
C HIS A 59 18.98 -8.77 -9.37
N ARG A 60 18.92 -9.41 -8.19
CA ARG A 60 19.79 -10.56 -7.84
C ARG A 60 19.19 -11.92 -8.18
N ALA A 61 17.96 -11.97 -8.69
CA ALA A 61 17.28 -13.20 -8.99
C ALA A 61 17.57 -13.67 -10.42
N ASP A 62 17.52 -14.99 -10.61
CA ASP A 62 17.67 -15.61 -11.92
C ASP A 62 16.47 -15.24 -12.83
N PRO A 63 16.63 -15.08 -14.16
CA PRO A 63 15.54 -14.64 -15.06
C PRO A 63 14.28 -15.51 -14.97
N VAL A 64 14.45 -16.82 -14.80
CA VAL A 64 13.33 -17.78 -14.65
C VAL A 64 12.54 -17.50 -13.37
N SER A 65 13.21 -17.24 -12.25
CA SER A 65 12.55 -16.95 -10.98
C SER A 65 11.86 -15.58 -10.98
N VAL A 66 12.43 -14.61 -11.69
CA VAL A 66 11.78 -13.31 -11.94
C VAL A 66 10.49 -13.51 -12.75
N GLN A 67 10.56 -14.25 -13.85
CA GLN A 67 9.41 -14.51 -14.71
C GLN A 67 8.29 -15.24 -13.95
N GLN A 68 8.64 -16.23 -13.12
CA GLN A 68 7.70 -16.91 -12.25
C GLN A 68 7.09 -15.99 -11.17
N ALA A 69 7.85 -15.03 -10.63
CA ALA A 69 7.36 -14.08 -9.64
C ALA A 69 6.50 -12.93 -10.24
N THR A 70 6.50 -12.80 -11.57
CA THR A 70 5.74 -11.81 -12.36
C THR A 70 4.78 -12.47 -13.36
N ASP A 71 4.28 -13.65 -13.00
CA ASP A 71 3.37 -14.44 -13.82
C ASP A 71 1.96 -13.80 -13.95
N GLU A 72 1.04 -14.54 -14.57
CA GLU A 72 -0.34 -14.07 -14.77
C GLU A 72 -1.10 -13.86 -13.45
N LEU A 73 -0.77 -14.63 -12.41
CA LEU A 73 -1.36 -14.43 -11.07
C LEU A 73 -0.91 -13.09 -10.49
N PHE A 74 0.38 -12.76 -10.58
CA PHE A 74 0.88 -11.45 -10.18
C PHE A 74 0.16 -10.32 -10.94
N LYS A 75 0.04 -10.41 -12.27
CA LYS A 75 -0.62 -9.38 -13.08
C LYS A 75 -2.09 -9.21 -12.69
N ARG A 76 -2.81 -10.31 -12.50
CA ARG A 76 -4.21 -10.31 -12.06
C ARG A 76 -4.35 -9.64 -10.69
N ASN A 77 -3.53 -10.03 -9.71
CA ASN A 77 -3.58 -9.47 -8.36
C ASN A 77 -3.23 -7.98 -8.36
N ALA A 78 -2.21 -7.58 -9.14
CA ALA A 78 -1.86 -6.18 -9.33
C ALA A 78 -3.01 -5.37 -9.94
N ALA A 79 -3.69 -5.89 -10.97
CA ALA A 79 -4.82 -5.23 -11.61
C ALA A 79 -6.01 -5.03 -10.64
N ILE A 80 -6.32 -6.03 -9.83
CA ILE A 80 -7.37 -5.94 -8.80
C ILE A 80 -6.98 -4.91 -7.73
N ALA A 81 -5.75 -4.96 -7.22
CA ALA A 81 -5.25 -4.00 -6.23
C ALA A 81 -5.24 -2.57 -6.78
N HIS A 82 -4.85 -2.37 -8.04
CA HIS A 82 -4.93 -1.07 -8.73
C HIS A 82 -6.36 -0.56 -8.82
N ARG A 83 -7.31 -1.42 -9.20
CA ARG A 83 -8.73 -1.06 -9.24
C ARG A 83 -9.21 -0.64 -7.85
N PHE A 84 -8.84 -1.40 -6.80
CA PHE A 84 -9.23 -1.06 -5.43
C PHE A 84 -8.63 0.27 -4.97
N GLY A 85 -7.34 0.50 -5.20
CA GLY A 85 -6.66 1.76 -4.90
C GLY A 85 -7.27 2.95 -5.65
N PHE A 86 -7.56 2.79 -6.95
CA PHE A 86 -8.19 3.81 -7.78
C PHE A 86 -9.58 4.20 -7.26
N TRP A 87 -10.46 3.22 -7.04
CA TRP A 87 -11.81 3.50 -6.56
C TRP A 87 -11.80 4.05 -5.13
N SER A 88 -10.90 3.58 -4.27
CA SER A 88 -10.71 4.14 -2.94
C SER A 88 -10.31 5.62 -3.01
N ALA A 89 -9.29 5.95 -3.81
CA ALA A 89 -8.88 7.34 -4.03
C ALA A 89 -10.05 8.18 -4.54
N LEU A 90 -10.76 7.71 -5.57
CA LEU A 90 -11.87 8.42 -6.17
C LEU A 90 -13.00 8.71 -5.19
N LEU A 91 -13.33 7.76 -4.30
CA LEU A 91 -14.36 7.92 -3.27
C LEU A 91 -13.92 8.81 -2.10
N LEU A 92 -12.63 8.84 -1.79
CA LEU A 92 -12.09 9.69 -0.73
C LEU A 92 -12.31 11.18 -1.05
N TYR A 93 -12.17 11.61 -2.30
CA TYR A 93 -12.35 13.02 -2.69
C TYR A 93 -13.75 13.59 -2.38
N PRO A 94 -14.86 13.02 -2.88
CA PRO A 94 -16.19 13.54 -2.57
C PRO A 94 -16.55 13.36 -1.09
N PHE A 95 -16.11 12.27 -0.45
CA PHE A 95 -16.36 12.03 0.96
C PHE A 95 -15.69 13.10 1.85
N PHE A 96 -14.38 13.30 1.71
CA PHE A 96 -13.67 14.34 2.47
C PHE A 96 -14.05 15.74 2.02
N GLY A 97 -14.37 15.95 0.74
CA GLY A 97 -14.91 17.22 0.25
C GLY A 97 -16.19 17.63 0.98
N PHE A 98 -17.11 16.69 1.20
CA PHE A 98 -18.31 16.91 2.00
C PHE A 98 -18.00 17.19 3.49
N LEU A 99 -17.08 16.44 4.09
CA LEU A 99 -16.67 16.66 5.50
C LEU A 99 -16.00 18.03 5.70
N ILE A 100 -15.20 18.48 4.73
CA ILE A 100 -14.58 19.81 4.75
C ILE A 100 -15.65 20.89 4.58
N ALA A 101 -16.58 20.72 3.64
CA ALA A 101 -17.65 21.68 3.39
C ALA A 101 -18.59 21.88 4.60
N THR A 102 -18.78 20.84 5.41
CA THR A 102 -19.58 20.88 6.64
C THR A 102 -18.80 21.31 7.89
N GLY A 103 -17.49 21.56 7.75
CA GLY A 103 -16.62 21.96 8.87
C GLY A 103 -16.30 20.83 9.85
N VAL A 104 -16.62 19.57 9.51
CA VAL A 104 -16.32 18.40 10.36
C VAL A 104 -14.82 18.15 10.46
N ILE A 105 -14.08 18.39 9.36
CA ILE A 105 -12.63 18.22 9.31
C ILE A 105 -11.97 19.36 8.53
N SER A 106 -10.77 19.77 8.93
CA SER A 106 -9.98 20.75 8.19
C SER A 106 -9.25 20.12 7.01
N LEU A 107 -8.94 20.93 5.99
CA LEU A 107 -8.14 20.49 4.84
C LEU A 107 -6.77 19.93 5.28
N THR A 108 -6.17 20.52 6.32
CA THR A 108 -4.88 20.11 6.90
C THR A 108 -4.90 18.68 7.44
N LEU A 109 -6.03 18.22 8.01
CA LEU A 109 -6.18 16.85 8.49
C LEU A 109 -6.61 15.90 7.38
N ALA A 110 -7.49 16.37 6.48
CA ALA A 110 -8.00 15.56 5.37
C ALA A 110 -6.87 15.11 4.42
N PHE A 111 -5.93 16.00 4.08
CA PHE A 111 -4.88 15.72 3.11
C PHE A 111 -3.99 14.51 3.47
N PRO A 112 -3.37 14.45 4.67
CA PRO A 112 -2.58 13.28 5.06
C PRO A 112 -3.41 12.01 5.19
N ILE A 113 -4.67 12.08 5.66
CA ILE A 113 -5.56 10.92 5.72
C ILE A 113 -5.82 10.36 4.33
N MET A 114 -6.23 11.22 3.39
CA MET A 114 -6.55 10.81 2.02
C MET A 114 -5.32 10.21 1.31
N GLY A 115 -4.17 10.85 1.44
CA GLY A 115 -2.92 10.37 0.83
C GLY A 115 -2.50 9.00 1.37
N THR A 116 -2.51 8.83 2.69
CA THR A 116 -2.07 7.58 3.32
C THR A 116 -3.10 6.45 3.16
N LEU A 117 -4.41 6.74 3.21
CA LEU A 117 -5.45 5.75 2.91
C LEU A 117 -5.41 5.28 1.47
N THR A 118 -5.12 6.17 0.51
CA THR A 118 -4.98 5.78 -0.90
C THR A 118 -3.84 4.80 -1.10
N ALA A 119 -2.68 5.07 -0.49
CA ALA A 119 -1.54 4.15 -0.51
C ALA A 119 -1.85 2.83 0.20
N ALA A 120 -2.45 2.89 1.39
CA ALA A 120 -2.83 1.72 2.17
C ALA A 120 -3.81 0.82 1.40
N ALA A 121 -4.81 1.40 0.72
CA ALA A 121 -5.78 0.66 -0.07
C ALA A 121 -5.11 -0.22 -1.12
N TYR A 122 -4.17 0.34 -1.91
CA TYR A 122 -3.43 -0.46 -2.89
C TYR A 122 -2.54 -1.52 -2.23
N LEU A 123 -1.70 -1.10 -1.28
CA LEU A 123 -0.65 -1.94 -0.70
C LEU A 123 -1.21 -3.10 0.11
N LEU A 124 -2.23 -2.85 0.93
CA LEU A 124 -2.89 -3.89 1.72
C LEU A 124 -3.71 -4.83 0.83
N SER A 125 -4.46 -4.32 -0.15
CA SER A 125 -5.18 -5.19 -1.07
C SER A 125 -4.25 -6.11 -1.84
N PHE A 126 -3.10 -5.60 -2.30
CA PHE A 126 -2.12 -6.43 -2.96
C PHE A 126 -1.56 -7.52 -2.02
N ALA A 127 -1.20 -7.17 -0.79
CA ALA A 127 -0.68 -8.12 0.18
C ALA A 127 -1.71 -9.21 0.55
N ILE A 128 -2.97 -8.84 0.75
CA ILE A 128 -4.06 -9.78 1.07
C ILE A 128 -4.35 -10.71 -0.12
N LEU A 129 -4.43 -10.17 -1.34
CA LEU A 129 -4.65 -10.97 -2.55
C LEU A 129 -3.48 -11.89 -2.87
N SER A 130 -2.30 -11.50 -2.44
CA SER A 130 -1.11 -12.33 -2.50
C SER A 130 -1.29 -13.52 -1.53
N GLU A 131 -1.59 -13.27 -0.26
CA GLU A 131 -1.68 -14.32 0.78
C GLU A 131 -2.84 -15.31 0.60
N TRP A 132 -3.88 -14.95 -0.16
CA TRP A 132 -5.00 -15.85 -0.44
C TRP A 132 -4.50 -17.16 -1.07
N PRO A 133 -4.96 -18.34 -0.61
CA PRO A 133 -4.38 -19.59 -1.07
C PRO A 133 -4.53 -19.70 -2.58
N SER A 134 -3.40 -19.91 -3.25
CA SER A 134 -3.33 -20.72 -4.46
C SER A 134 -3.75 -22.16 -4.11
N ALA A 135 -5.01 -22.33 -3.70
CA ALA A 135 -5.62 -23.63 -3.47
C ALA A 135 -6.14 -24.16 -4.80
N GLY A 136 -5.52 -25.23 -5.28
CA GLY A 136 -5.99 -26.09 -6.37
C GLY A 136 -5.25 -25.86 -7.67
#